data_AF-A0A177JZ40-F1
#
_entry.id   AF-A0A177JZ40-F1
#
_cell.length_a   1.000
_cell.length_b   1.000
_cell.length_c   1.000
_cell.angle_alpha   90.00
_cell.angle_beta   90.00
_cell.angle_gamma   90.00
#
_symmetry.space_group_name_H-M   'P 1'
#
loop_
_entity.id
_entity.type
_entity.pdbx_description
1 polymer ?
#
loop_
_entity_poly.entity_id
_entity_poly.type
_entity_poly.pdbx_seq_one_letter_code
_entity_poly.pdbx_strand_id
1 'polypeptide(L)'
;MSGPFCHRARWALLAGLLLSACTVEKAPQTAATPEASFAPLKTPLGQVAGMRRLTEAQYRNSIADIFGPDIKVAGRFEPIVRPVHELIATGASASTISPAGLEQFDAMARNIAAQVFAPDRRAQFMPCVPRDAAAPDADCAARTLMPIGRYLFRRPMTQEETGAFVMMAGKGAGDGQGFYDGMQLALAAMLVSPQFLYIIESAEPEPEAPGSLRLDNHARAARLSYLLWNTTPNEALLRAADEGKLTDPAQLAAIAQKMVRSPRLEDGVRAFFADMLLFEKFGEMAKDQIVYPRFNPDVASALSEQMLRMIVDQLVTRQGDYRDLFTTRRTFINRALGPLYQAKVSSMQGWVPYEFADGDDRAGLLGQAGFLALYSHSGRSSPTLRGRAIRELLLCQPVPNPPGNVNFTAVQDVGNKAMPTARIRLNAHNSDPVCAACHKITDPLGLPLERFDGIGAFRRTENDAPIDTAGVFEGTAFQGNVGLGQALAASKSTTECVAGRAYQYATGRMPEDEEATAMALEQGFAADGYRIQALFLRVATMADAYRVSTPPLAKPQVAMMTSPHIREGDRP
;
A
#
# COMPACT_ATOMS: atom_id res chain seq x y z
N MET A 1 -62.11 -10.97 55.55
CA MET A 1 -62.29 -12.43 55.71
C MET A 1 -60.90 -13.05 55.60
N SER A 2 -60.31 -13.84 56.49
CA SER A 2 -60.56 -14.34 57.83
C SER A 2 -59.25 -15.07 58.17
N GLY A 3 -58.59 -14.79 59.31
CA GLY A 3 -57.48 -15.62 59.80
C GLY A 3 -57.96 -17.02 60.26
N PRO A 4 -57.09 -17.89 60.80
CA PRO A 4 -56.58 -17.74 62.19
C PRO A 4 -55.09 -18.16 62.38
N PHE A 5 -54.28 -17.60 63.28
CA PHE A 5 -54.23 -17.58 64.77
C PHE A 5 -53.82 -18.88 65.49
N CYS A 6 -52.66 -18.87 66.17
CA CYS A 6 -52.42 -19.18 67.62
C CYS A 6 -50.90 -19.33 67.91
N HIS A 7 -50.25 -18.45 68.70
CA HIS A 7 -49.99 -18.52 70.17
C HIS A 7 -48.90 -19.56 70.57
N ARG A 8 -47.92 -19.34 71.47
CA ARG A 8 -47.69 -18.34 72.55
C ARG A 8 -46.28 -18.51 73.17
N ALA A 9 -45.75 -17.39 73.69
CA ALA A 9 -44.99 -17.18 74.95
C ALA A 9 -43.61 -17.85 75.22
N ARG A 10 -42.68 -17.35 76.07
CA ARG A 10 -42.24 -16.05 76.67
C ARG A 10 -41.13 -16.42 77.72
N TRP A 11 -40.23 -15.48 78.07
CA TRP A 11 -39.23 -15.48 79.20
C TRP A 11 -37.91 -16.27 78.99
N ALA A 12 -36.75 -15.97 79.59
CA ALA A 12 -36.07 -14.79 80.16
C ALA A 12 -34.64 -15.24 80.62
N LEU A 13 -33.66 -14.32 80.58
CA LEU A 13 -32.46 -14.18 81.46
C LEU A 13 -31.23 -15.14 81.42
N LEU A 14 -30.07 -14.46 81.36
CA LEU A 14 -28.78 -14.66 82.07
C LEU A 14 -27.67 -15.60 81.53
N ALA A 15 -26.60 -14.91 81.08
CA ALA A 15 -25.17 -15.04 81.41
C ALA A 15 -24.44 -16.40 81.29
N GLY A 16 -23.38 -16.38 80.47
CA GLY A 16 -22.29 -17.36 80.50
C GLY A 16 -21.20 -17.02 79.50
N LEU A 17 -20.24 -16.18 79.91
CA LEU A 17 -18.95 -16.02 79.22
C LEU A 17 -18.21 -17.36 79.25
N LEU A 18 -17.75 -17.86 78.10
CA LEU A 18 -16.57 -18.71 77.99
C LEU A 18 -15.96 -18.54 76.59
N LEU A 19 -14.73 -18.02 76.56
CA LEU A 19 -13.89 -17.94 75.37
C LEU A 19 -13.57 -19.36 74.88
N SER A 20 -13.78 -19.61 73.59
CA SER A 20 -13.00 -20.59 72.84
C SER A 20 -12.91 -20.12 71.40
N ALA A 21 -11.66 -19.88 70.98
CA ALA A 21 -11.29 -19.52 69.64
C ALA A 21 -11.74 -20.61 68.66
N CYS A 22 -12.50 -20.22 67.64
CA CYS A 22 -12.70 -21.02 66.44
C CYS A 22 -12.34 -20.15 65.24
N THR A 23 -11.34 -20.64 64.54
CA THR A 23 -10.75 -20.16 63.30
C THR A 23 -11.81 -19.93 62.24
N VAL A 24 -11.81 -18.75 61.61
CA VAL A 24 -12.57 -18.50 60.39
C VAL A 24 -12.01 -19.38 59.28
N GLU A 25 -12.85 -20.30 58.83
CA GLU A 25 -12.60 -21.18 57.70
C GLU A 25 -12.47 -20.33 56.44
N LYS A 26 -11.29 -20.37 55.86
CA LYS A 26 -10.88 -19.60 54.69
C LYS A 26 -11.67 -20.09 53.48
N ALA A 27 -12.40 -19.20 52.82
CA ALA A 27 -13.05 -19.48 51.54
C ALA A 27 -12.04 -20.13 50.56
N PRO A 28 -12.43 -21.15 49.80
CA PRO A 28 -11.53 -21.83 48.88
C PRO A 28 -11.01 -20.81 47.86
N GLN A 29 -9.70 -20.63 47.87
CA GLN A 29 -8.97 -19.90 46.86
C GLN A 29 -9.29 -20.55 45.51
N THR A 30 -9.97 -19.81 44.63
CA THR A 30 -10.02 -20.14 43.21
C THR A 30 -8.59 -20.24 42.72
N ALA A 31 -8.16 -21.46 42.39
CA ALA A 31 -6.89 -21.69 41.76
C ALA A 31 -6.81 -20.81 40.52
N ALA A 32 -5.85 -19.90 40.50
CA ALA A 32 -5.54 -19.12 39.33
C ALA A 32 -5.25 -20.09 38.17
N THR A 33 -6.09 -20.06 37.15
CA THR A 33 -5.71 -20.57 35.82
C THR A 33 -4.41 -19.90 35.43
N PRO A 34 -3.37 -20.64 35.01
CA PRO A 34 -2.16 -20.00 34.53
C PRO A 34 -2.54 -19.20 33.28
N GLU A 35 -2.47 -17.88 33.36
CA GLU A 35 -2.40 -17.06 32.16
C GLU A 35 -1.21 -17.58 31.36
N ALA A 36 -1.50 -18.19 30.22
CA ALA A 36 -0.49 -18.59 29.26
C ALA A 36 0.15 -17.30 28.71
N SER A 37 1.19 -16.82 29.40
CA SER A 37 2.10 -15.82 28.87
C SER A 37 2.66 -16.38 27.58
N PHE A 38 2.31 -15.75 26.45
CA PHE A 38 2.97 -16.00 25.18
C PHE A 38 4.43 -15.61 25.35
N ALA A 39 5.29 -16.58 25.60
CA ALA A 39 6.72 -16.36 25.60
C ALA A 39 7.12 -15.83 24.20
N PRO A 40 7.89 -14.73 24.10
CA PRO A 40 8.40 -14.28 22.82
C PRO A 40 9.20 -15.41 22.17
N LEU A 41 8.95 -15.67 20.88
CA LEU A 41 9.62 -16.69 20.08
C LEU A 41 11.15 -16.59 20.27
N LYS A 42 11.77 -17.65 20.80
CA LYS A 42 13.21 -17.68 21.19
C LYS A 42 14.15 -18.20 20.09
N THR A 43 13.65 -18.51 18.90
CA THR A 43 14.47 -18.98 17.79
C THR A 43 15.05 -17.77 17.06
N PRO A 44 16.36 -17.73 16.73
CA PRO A 44 16.90 -16.63 15.94
C PRO A 44 16.33 -16.77 14.53
N LEU A 45 15.22 -16.07 14.26
CA LEU A 45 15.00 -15.54 12.92
C LEU A 45 16.33 -14.84 12.55
N GLY A 46 16.85 -15.07 11.34
CA GLY A 46 17.95 -14.27 10.81
C GLY A 46 17.72 -12.81 11.19
N GLN A 47 18.78 -12.12 11.60
CA GLN A 47 18.69 -10.78 12.20
C GLN A 47 17.71 -9.92 11.39
N VAL A 48 16.61 -9.50 12.01
CA VAL A 48 15.58 -8.71 11.30
C VAL A 48 16.19 -7.37 10.94
N ALA A 49 16.43 -7.17 9.65
CA ALA A 49 17.00 -5.96 9.08
C ALA A 49 15.93 -4.90 8.83
N GLY A 50 14.71 -5.32 8.54
CA GLY A 50 13.59 -4.42 8.27
C GLY A 50 12.25 -5.13 8.29
N MET A 51 11.18 -4.36 8.40
CA MET A 51 9.80 -4.83 8.26
C MET A 51 9.03 -3.84 7.44
N ARG A 52 8.25 -4.32 6.47
CA ARG A 52 7.43 -3.46 5.62
C ARG A 52 5.99 -3.93 5.65
N ARG A 53 5.07 -3.09 6.13
CA ARG A 53 3.65 -3.46 6.20
C ARG A 53 3.11 -3.71 4.80
N LEU A 54 2.31 -4.76 4.62
CA LEU A 54 1.61 -4.97 3.35
C LEU A 54 0.67 -3.80 3.08
N THR A 55 0.70 -3.29 1.84
CA THR A 55 -0.33 -2.35 1.38
C THR A 55 -1.67 -3.08 1.26
N GLU A 56 -2.78 -2.34 1.19
CA GLU A 56 -4.11 -2.93 0.94
C GLU A 56 -4.11 -3.81 -0.31
N ALA A 57 -3.53 -3.33 -1.42
CA ALA A 57 -3.43 -4.09 -2.66
C ALA A 57 -2.61 -5.37 -2.47
N GLN A 58 -1.46 -5.30 -1.79
CA GLN A 58 -0.61 -6.46 -1.53
C GLN A 58 -1.29 -7.49 -0.63
N TYR A 59 -2.03 -7.06 0.38
CA TYR A 59 -2.83 -7.95 1.24
C TYR A 59 -3.88 -8.67 0.41
N ARG A 60 -4.70 -7.92 -0.34
CA ARG A 60 -5.78 -8.48 -1.18
C ARG A 60 -5.25 -9.45 -2.23
N ASN A 61 -4.18 -9.09 -2.93
CA ASN A 61 -3.54 -9.95 -3.91
C ASN A 61 -2.95 -11.23 -3.28
N SER A 62 -2.31 -11.11 -2.12
CA SER A 62 -1.77 -12.27 -1.39
C SER A 62 -2.90 -13.22 -0.97
N ILE A 63 -4.03 -12.71 -0.48
CA ILE A 63 -5.19 -13.53 -0.15
C ILE A 63 -5.76 -14.22 -1.40
N ALA A 64 -5.89 -13.47 -2.51
CA ALA A 64 -6.40 -14.02 -3.77
C ALA A 64 -5.50 -15.11 -4.35
N ASP A 65 -4.18 -14.98 -4.24
CA ASP A 65 -3.25 -16.00 -4.73
C ASP A 65 -3.20 -17.25 -3.82
N ILE A 66 -3.36 -17.08 -2.51
CA ILE A 66 -3.30 -18.20 -1.55
C ILE A 66 -4.63 -18.97 -1.51
N PHE A 67 -5.75 -18.24 -1.49
CA PHE A 67 -7.08 -18.82 -1.26
C PHE A 67 -8.04 -18.68 -2.45
N GLY A 68 -7.60 -18.08 -3.55
CA GLY A 68 -8.41 -17.85 -4.74
C GLY A 68 -9.12 -16.49 -4.77
N PRO A 69 -9.41 -15.95 -5.96
CA PRO A 69 -9.97 -14.59 -6.15
C PRO A 69 -11.42 -14.44 -5.67
N ASP A 70 -12.10 -15.54 -5.38
CA ASP A 70 -13.47 -15.54 -4.87
C ASP A 70 -13.55 -15.16 -3.39
N ILE A 71 -12.45 -15.33 -2.64
CA ILE A 71 -12.38 -14.93 -1.24
C ILE A 71 -12.44 -13.42 -1.13
N LYS A 72 -13.51 -12.91 -0.52
CA LYS A 72 -13.74 -11.48 -0.37
C LYS A 72 -13.05 -10.98 0.88
N VAL A 73 -12.14 -10.02 0.70
CA VAL A 73 -11.55 -9.26 1.80
C VAL A 73 -12.45 -8.05 2.07
N ALA A 74 -13.36 -8.16 3.03
CA ALA A 74 -14.31 -7.10 3.38
C ALA A 74 -13.82 -6.33 4.61
N GLY A 75 -13.51 -5.05 4.44
CA GLY A 75 -13.05 -4.20 5.55
C GLY A 75 -12.34 -2.95 5.04
N ARG A 76 -12.04 -2.04 5.98
CA ARG A 76 -11.22 -0.85 5.74
C ARG A 76 -9.83 -1.10 6.31
N PHE A 77 -8.81 -0.77 5.52
CA PHE A 77 -7.43 -0.83 5.98
C PHE A 77 -7.09 0.48 6.69
N GLU A 78 -6.36 0.38 7.79
CA GLU A 78 -5.67 1.56 8.34
C GLU A 78 -4.71 2.09 7.25
N PRO A 79 -4.77 3.37 6.85
CA PRO A 79 -3.93 3.88 5.77
C PRO A 79 -2.46 3.87 6.17
N ILE A 80 -1.57 3.65 5.20
CA ILE A 80 -0.13 3.87 5.38
C ILE A 80 0.15 5.35 5.16
N VAL A 81 0.86 5.98 6.09
CA VAL A 81 1.28 7.37 5.94
C VAL A 81 2.42 7.44 4.94
N ARG A 82 2.19 8.09 3.80
CA ARG A 82 3.22 8.40 2.80
C ARG A 82 4.16 9.48 3.37
N PRO A 83 5.49 9.25 3.40
CA PRO A 83 6.43 10.30 3.76
C PRO A 83 6.44 11.40 2.68
N VAL A 84 6.82 12.62 3.08
CA VAL A 84 6.77 13.79 2.19
C VAL A 84 7.72 13.57 1.00
N HIS A 85 7.22 13.75 -0.23
CA HIS A 85 7.94 13.52 -1.49
C HIS A 85 8.40 12.06 -1.73
N GLU A 86 7.85 11.08 -1.01
CA GLU A 86 8.24 9.67 -1.10
C GLU A 86 7.11 8.72 -1.51
N LEU A 87 7.43 7.43 -1.57
CA LEU A 87 6.50 6.35 -1.88
C LEU A 87 5.75 5.85 -0.64
N ILE A 88 4.53 5.32 -0.84
CA ILE A 88 3.82 4.52 0.19
C ILE A 88 4.69 3.33 0.56
N ALA A 89 5.41 2.73 -0.40
CA ALA A 89 6.37 1.67 -0.14
C ALA A 89 7.43 2.04 0.92
N THR A 90 7.85 3.30 1.00
CA THR A 90 8.78 3.75 2.05
C THR A 90 8.07 4.00 3.38
N GLY A 91 6.89 4.62 3.34
CA GLY A 91 6.05 4.75 4.53
C GLY A 91 5.70 3.41 5.18
N ALA A 92 5.50 2.38 4.36
CA ALA A 92 5.22 1.02 4.79
C ALA A 92 6.35 0.42 5.65
N SER A 93 7.60 0.84 5.43
CA SER A 93 8.79 0.39 6.18
C SER A 93 8.88 1.04 7.57
N ALA A 94 8.18 2.15 7.79
CA ALA A 94 8.09 2.85 9.07
C ALA A 94 6.70 2.70 9.73
N SER A 95 5.78 1.99 9.09
CA SER A 95 4.38 1.89 9.52
C SER A 95 4.24 0.97 10.72
N THR A 96 3.46 1.42 11.70
CA THR A 96 2.92 0.58 12.78
C THR A 96 1.44 0.28 12.50
N ILE A 97 0.79 -0.46 13.41
CA ILE A 97 -0.65 -0.73 13.38
C ILE A 97 -1.23 -0.23 14.71
N SER A 98 -2.24 0.64 14.64
CA SER A 98 -2.95 1.11 15.83
C SER A 98 -3.86 0.01 16.40
N PRO A 99 -4.31 0.11 17.67
CA PRO A 99 -5.28 -0.85 18.22
C PRO A 99 -6.55 -0.97 17.36
N ALA A 100 -7.09 0.16 16.88
CA ALA A 100 -8.25 0.16 15.98
C ALA A 100 -7.91 -0.50 14.63
N GLY A 101 -6.71 -0.25 14.08
CA GLY A 101 -6.23 -0.92 12.88
C GLY A 101 -6.15 -2.44 13.05
N LEU A 102 -5.65 -2.91 14.19
CA LEU A 102 -5.56 -4.33 14.52
C LEU A 102 -6.95 -4.99 14.62
N GLU A 103 -7.93 -4.31 15.21
CA GLU A 103 -9.33 -4.77 15.24
C GLU A 103 -9.91 -4.91 13.83
N GLN A 104 -9.61 -3.98 12.91
CA GLN A 104 -10.04 -4.11 11.51
C GLN A 104 -9.37 -5.31 10.82
N PHE A 105 -8.07 -5.54 11.07
CA PHE A 105 -7.37 -6.72 10.54
C PHE A 105 -7.94 -8.03 11.10
N ASP A 106 -8.28 -8.10 12.38
CA ASP A 106 -8.92 -9.27 13.00
C ASP A 106 -10.30 -9.55 12.40
N ALA A 107 -11.12 -8.51 12.21
CA ALA A 107 -12.41 -8.66 11.55
C ALA A 107 -12.29 -9.19 10.11
N MET A 108 -11.35 -8.65 9.32
CA MET A 108 -11.04 -9.15 7.98
C MET A 108 -10.55 -10.60 8.02
N ALA A 109 -9.62 -10.91 8.93
CA ALA A 109 -9.04 -12.23 9.09
C ALA A 109 -10.07 -13.30 9.44
N ARG A 110 -11.00 -13.02 10.35
CA ARG A 110 -12.12 -13.91 10.68
C ARG A 110 -13.05 -14.14 9.50
N ASN A 111 -13.37 -13.07 8.76
CA ASN A 111 -14.22 -13.17 7.57
C ASN A 111 -13.57 -14.02 6.46
N ILE A 112 -12.25 -13.86 6.25
CA ILE A 112 -11.48 -14.69 5.32
C ILE A 112 -11.47 -16.15 5.79
N ALA A 113 -11.15 -16.39 7.06
CA ALA A 113 -11.04 -17.74 7.61
C ALA A 113 -12.38 -18.51 7.53
N ALA A 114 -13.50 -17.83 7.80
CA ALA A 114 -14.84 -18.39 7.64
C ALA A 114 -15.14 -18.80 6.19
N GLN A 115 -14.71 -18.01 5.20
CA GLN A 115 -14.85 -18.39 3.79
C GLN A 115 -13.95 -19.58 3.43
N VAL A 116 -12.69 -19.59 3.88
CA VAL A 116 -11.74 -20.67 3.58
C VAL A 116 -12.22 -22.02 4.12
N PHE A 117 -12.77 -22.06 5.33
CA PHE A 117 -13.24 -23.30 5.96
C PHE A 117 -14.76 -23.52 5.85
N ALA A 118 -15.44 -22.80 4.96
CA ALA A 118 -16.83 -23.03 4.61
C ALA A 118 -17.04 -24.48 4.14
N PRO A 119 -18.19 -25.13 4.44
CA PRO A 119 -18.42 -26.54 4.15
C PRO A 119 -18.08 -26.98 2.71
N ASP A 120 -18.40 -26.14 1.72
CA ASP A 120 -18.19 -26.35 0.30
C ASP A 120 -16.73 -26.14 -0.16
N ARG A 121 -15.87 -25.53 0.68
CA ARG A 121 -14.47 -25.20 0.37
C ARG A 121 -13.44 -26.03 1.13
N ARG A 122 -13.84 -26.74 2.19
CA ARG A 122 -12.92 -27.54 3.03
C ARG A 122 -12.04 -28.49 2.22
N ALA A 123 -12.60 -29.21 1.25
CA ALA A 123 -11.87 -30.15 0.41
C ALA A 123 -10.76 -29.49 -0.45
N GLN A 124 -10.86 -28.19 -0.71
CA GLN A 124 -9.85 -27.44 -1.45
C GLN A 124 -8.62 -27.11 -0.58
N PHE A 125 -8.82 -26.80 0.70
CA PHE A 125 -7.77 -26.28 1.58
C PHE A 125 -7.29 -27.25 2.65
N MET A 126 -8.04 -28.33 2.90
CA MET A 126 -7.71 -29.33 3.90
C MET A 126 -7.34 -30.66 3.24
N PRO A 127 -6.09 -31.14 3.38
CA PRO A 127 -5.68 -32.43 2.84
C PRO A 127 -6.17 -33.63 3.67
N CYS A 128 -6.94 -33.39 4.73
CA CYS A 128 -7.44 -34.39 5.66
C CYS A 128 -8.86 -34.02 6.13
N VAL A 129 -9.56 -35.03 6.65
CA VAL A 129 -10.82 -34.87 7.38
C VAL A 129 -10.51 -35.15 8.86
N PRO A 130 -10.99 -34.33 9.82
CA PRO A 130 -10.76 -34.59 11.24
C PRO A 130 -11.41 -35.92 11.64
N ARG A 131 -10.80 -36.63 12.59
CA ARG A 131 -11.35 -37.89 13.14
C ARG A 131 -12.74 -37.71 13.75
N ASP A 132 -12.95 -36.57 14.41
CA ASP A 132 -14.22 -36.14 14.95
C ASP A 132 -14.37 -34.63 14.69
N ALA A 133 -15.43 -34.23 14.00
CA ALA A 133 -15.68 -32.82 13.70
C ALA A 133 -16.05 -31.99 14.95
N ALA A 134 -16.42 -32.64 16.05
CA ALA A 134 -16.75 -32.00 17.32
C ALA A 134 -15.54 -31.93 18.28
N ALA A 135 -14.36 -32.42 17.89
CA ALA A 135 -13.17 -32.45 18.74
C ALA A 135 -11.92 -31.90 18.04
N PRO A 136 -10.92 -31.43 18.81
CA PRO A 136 -9.60 -31.09 18.27
C PRO A 136 -8.91 -32.28 17.58
N ASP A 137 -8.25 -32.02 16.45
CA ASP A 137 -7.38 -32.99 15.77
C ASP A 137 -6.05 -32.35 15.38
N ALA A 138 -5.06 -32.43 16.27
CA ALA A 138 -3.78 -31.75 16.11
C ALA A 138 -3.04 -32.14 14.83
N ASP A 139 -3.10 -33.42 14.43
CA ASP A 139 -2.43 -33.92 13.24
C ASP A 139 -3.06 -33.33 11.97
N CYS A 140 -4.40 -33.29 11.90
CA CYS A 140 -5.08 -32.72 10.74
C CYS A 140 -4.93 -31.19 10.69
N ALA A 141 -4.96 -30.52 11.85
CA ALA A 141 -4.67 -29.10 11.95
C ALA A 141 -3.25 -28.78 11.44
N ALA A 142 -2.23 -29.52 11.87
CA ALA A 142 -0.85 -29.32 11.42
C ALA A 142 -0.69 -29.51 9.90
N ARG A 143 -1.25 -30.60 9.35
CA ARG A 143 -1.20 -30.88 7.90
C ARG A 143 -1.89 -29.82 7.04
N THR A 144 -2.86 -29.11 7.61
CA THR A 144 -3.58 -28.02 6.94
C THR A 144 -2.87 -26.68 7.09
N LEU A 145 -2.47 -26.32 8.31
CA LEU A 145 -1.92 -24.99 8.62
C LEU A 145 -0.49 -24.80 8.12
N MET A 146 0.34 -25.85 8.11
CA MET A 146 1.75 -25.72 7.69
C MET A 146 1.89 -25.27 6.22
N PRO A 147 1.21 -25.88 5.23
CA PRO A 147 1.28 -25.39 3.84
C PRO A 147 0.71 -23.97 3.69
N ILE A 148 -0.39 -23.64 4.36
CA ILE A 148 -0.98 -22.30 4.31
C ILE A 148 -0.01 -21.26 4.88
N GLY A 149 0.57 -21.54 6.05
CA GLY A 149 1.49 -20.64 6.71
C GLY A 149 2.80 -20.44 5.95
N ARG A 150 3.24 -21.42 5.15
CA ARG A 150 4.37 -21.24 4.24
C ARG A 150 4.15 -20.08 3.27
N TYR A 151 2.94 -19.95 2.71
CA TYR A 151 2.62 -18.84 1.80
C TYR A 151 2.31 -17.54 2.53
N LEU A 152 1.65 -17.60 3.70
CA LEU A 152 1.35 -16.41 4.49
C LEU A 152 2.64 -15.79 5.06
N PHE A 153 3.56 -16.60 5.56
CA PHE A 153 4.80 -16.13 6.18
C PHE A 153 5.97 -16.08 5.20
N ARG A 154 5.77 -16.59 3.97
CA ARG A 154 6.72 -16.52 2.84
C ARG A 154 8.03 -17.25 3.09
N ARG A 155 8.01 -18.20 4.03
CA ARG A 155 9.10 -19.09 4.42
C ARG A 155 8.51 -20.34 5.09
N PRO A 156 9.29 -21.41 5.26
CA PRO A 156 8.91 -22.50 6.16
C PRO A 156 8.55 -21.97 7.56
N MET A 157 7.43 -22.46 8.10
CA MET A 157 7.07 -22.21 9.50
C MET A 157 8.04 -22.96 10.41
N THR A 158 8.40 -22.37 11.56
CA THR A 158 9.16 -23.10 12.58
C THR A 158 8.26 -24.13 13.28
N GLN A 159 8.88 -25.06 14.00
CA GLN A 159 8.15 -26.01 14.83
C GLN A 159 7.38 -25.30 15.96
N GLU A 160 7.96 -24.24 16.54
CA GLU A 160 7.27 -23.45 17.56
C GLU A 160 6.04 -22.73 17.00
N GLU A 161 6.16 -22.11 15.82
CA GLU A 161 5.05 -21.44 15.15
C GLU A 161 3.93 -22.44 14.83
N THR A 162 4.29 -23.59 14.26
CA THR A 162 3.33 -24.66 13.95
C THR A 162 2.60 -25.13 15.20
N GLY A 163 3.34 -25.42 16.27
CA GLY A 163 2.77 -25.84 17.55
C GLY A 163 1.83 -24.81 18.16
N ALA A 164 2.17 -23.51 18.07
CA ALA A 164 1.34 -22.43 18.58
C ALA A 164 0.00 -22.32 17.84
N PHE A 165 -0.01 -22.38 16.52
CA PHE A 165 -1.26 -22.30 15.74
C PHE A 165 -2.10 -23.57 15.83
N VAL A 166 -1.48 -24.76 15.94
CA VAL A 166 -2.20 -26.01 16.20
C VAL A 166 -2.84 -26.00 17.59
N MET A 167 -2.14 -25.50 18.61
CA MET A 167 -2.69 -25.32 19.95
C MET A 167 -3.88 -24.34 19.93
N MET A 168 -3.77 -23.26 19.16
CA MET A 168 -4.87 -22.30 19.00
C MET A 168 -6.08 -22.93 18.31
N ALA A 169 -5.87 -23.75 17.28
CA ALA A 169 -6.94 -24.51 16.65
C ALA A 169 -7.62 -25.44 17.66
N GLY A 170 -6.84 -26.14 18.49
CA GLY A 170 -7.39 -27.00 19.54
C GLY A 170 -8.20 -26.25 20.59
N LYS A 171 -7.76 -25.05 21.00
CA LYS A 171 -8.52 -24.20 21.93
C LYS A 171 -9.83 -23.70 21.33
N GLY A 172 -9.82 -23.28 20.06
CA GLY A 172 -11.04 -22.83 19.38
C GLY A 172 -12.01 -23.95 19.04
N ALA A 173 -11.57 -25.22 19.03
CA ALA A 173 -12.43 -26.39 18.94
C ALA A 173 -12.93 -26.90 20.32
N GLY A 174 -12.60 -26.19 21.41
CA GLY A 174 -13.09 -26.47 22.75
C GLY A 174 -14.44 -25.78 23.06
N ASP A 175 -14.94 -25.95 24.28
CA ASP A 175 -16.09 -25.21 24.84
C ASP A 175 -17.40 -25.28 24.01
N GLY A 176 -17.65 -26.44 23.38
CA GLY A 176 -18.85 -26.70 22.60
C GLY A 176 -18.79 -26.26 21.14
N GLN A 177 -17.64 -25.76 20.66
CA GLN A 177 -17.36 -25.50 19.25
C GLN A 177 -16.76 -26.72 18.55
N GLY A 178 -16.75 -26.73 17.21
CA GLY A 178 -16.21 -27.83 16.41
C GLY A 178 -14.77 -27.62 15.92
N PHE A 179 -14.17 -28.68 15.38
CA PHE A 179 -12.84 -28.65 14.75
C PHE A 179 -12.66 -27.47 13.78
N TYR A 180 -13.67 -27.22 12.94
CA TYR A 180 -13.62 -26.18 11.91
C TYR A 180 -13.67 -24.75 12.47
N ASP A 181 -14.29 -24.54 13.63
CA ASP A 181 -14.26 -23.24 14.32
C ASP A 181 -12.86 -22.97 14.89
N GLY A 182 -12.23 -24.01 15.43
CA GLY A 182 -10.82 -24.01 15.78
C GLY A 182 -9.90 -23.63 14.62
N MET A 183 -10.10 -24.26 13.45
CA MET A 183 -9.33 -23.93 12.24
C MET A 183 -9.54 -22.47 11.79
N GLN A 184 -10.76 -21.96 11.88
CA GLN A 184 -11.05 -20.55 11.59
C GLN A 184 -10.30 -19.61 12.53
N LEU A 185 -10.29 -19.91 13.84
CA LEU A 185 -9.55 -19.13 14.83
C LEU A 185 -8.04 -19.12 14.54
N ALA A 186 -7.46 -20.30 14.25
CA ALA A 186 -6.03 -20.42 13.97
C ALA A 186 -5.63 -19.67 12.70
N LEU A 187 -6.39 -19.79 11.61
CA LEU A 187 -6.12 -19.06 10.38
C LEU A 187 -6.31 -17.55 10.56
N ALA A 188 -7.36 -17.12 11.28
CA ALA A 188 -7.54 -15.71 11.60
C ALA A 188 -6.33 -15.16 12.37
N ALA A 189 -5.80 -15.91 13.33
CA ALA A 189 -4.58 -15.53 14.05
C ALA A 189 -3.33 -15.47 13.16
N MET A 190 -3.19 -16.37 12.19
CA MET A 190 -2.11 -16.30 11.20
C MET A 190 -2.23 -15.03 10.33
N LEU A 191 -3.46 -14.63 9.98
CA LEU A 191 -3.76 -13.45 9.17
C LEU A 191 -3.65 -12.11 9.92
N VAL A 192 -3.54 -12.12 11.25
CA VAL A 192 -3.20 -10.92 12.05
C VAL A 192 -1.77 -10.97 12.60
N SER A 193 -1.05 -12.07 12.35
CA SER A 193 0.35 -12.21 12.78
C SER A 193 1.23 -11.19 12.08
N PRO A 194 2.23 -10.59 12.77
CA PRO A 194 3.25 -9.77 12.13
C PRO A 194 3.96 -10.48 10.97
N GLN A 195 4.11 -11.82 11.05
CA GLN A 195 4.71 -12.63 9.99
C GLN A 195 3.92 -12.56 8.66
N PHE A 196 2.61 -12.28 8.73
CA PHE A 196 1.78 -12.07 7.55
C PHE A 196 1.58 -10.58 7.23
N LEU A 197 1.24 -9.75 8.22
CA LEU A 197 0.94 -8.33 8.00
C LEU A 197 2.16 -7.52 7.52
N TYR A 198 3.37 -8.03 7.76
CA TYR A 198 4.62 -7.43 7.32
C TYR A 198 5.40 -8.38 6.41
N ILE A 199 6.05 -7.79 5.41
CA ILE A 199 7.19 -8.37 4.71
C ILE A 199 8.39 -8.19 5.65
N ILE A 200 8.81 -9.28 6.30
CA ILE A 200 9.95 -9.26 7.21
C ILE A 200 11.21 -9.54 6.40
N GLU A 201 12.17 -8.64 6.48
CA GLU A 201 13.46 -8.76 5.83
C GLU A 201 14.48 -9.34 6.81
N SER A 202 14.67 -10.65 6.73
CA SER A 202 15.68 -11.37 7.51
C SER A 202 17.03 -11.31 6.82
N ALA A 203 18.08 -11.13 7.63
CA ALA A 203 19.45 -10.98 7.18
C ALA A 203 20.37 -12.08 7.68
N GLU A 204 21.41 -12.35 6.88
CA GLU A 204 22.51 -13.26 7.17
C GLU A 204 23.86 -12.60 6.84
N PRO A 205 24.98 -13.08 7.43
CA PRO A 205 26.31 -12.58 7.10
C PRO A 205 26.62 -12.67 5.61
N GLU A 206 27.25 -11.63 5.04
CA GLU A 206 27.76 -11.64 3.67
C GLU A 206 29.13 -12.37 3.64
N PRO A 207 29.23 -13.57 3.03
CA PRO A 207 30.48 -14.32 3.02
C PRO A 207 31.64 -13.59 2.35
N GLU A 208 31.34 -12.76 1.34
CA GLU A 208 32.35 -12.04 0.54
C GLU A 208 32.75 -10.68 1.13
N ALA A 209 32.04 -10.21 2.16
CA ALA A 209 32.31 -8.91 2.81
C ALA A 209 32.14 -9.04 4.33
N PRO A 210 33.19 -9.48 5.05
CA PRO A 210 33.15 -9.63 6.51
C PRO A 210 32.66 -8.37 7.21
N GLY A 211 31.70 -8.53 8.13
CA GLY A 211 31.07 -7.42 8.86
C GLY A 211 29.88 -6.77 8.14
N SER A 212 29.59 -7.17 6.89
CA SER A 212 28.36 -6.78 6.18
C SER A 212 27.28 -7.86 6.31
N LEU A 213 26.02 -7.42 6.19
CA LEU A 213 24.84 -8.27 6.16
C LEU A 213 24.16 -8.18 4.79
N ARG A 214 23.56 -9.29 4.38
CA ARG A 214 22.74 -9.41 3.18
C ARG A 214 21.40 -10.05 3.51
N LEU A 215 20.38 -9.79 2.70
CA LEU A 215 19.12 -10.51 2.84
C LEU A 215 19.29 -12.01 2.55
N ASP A 216 18.59 -12.82 3.33
CA ASP A 216 18.48 -14.26 3.10
C ASP A 216 17.62 -14.59 1.87
N ASN A 217 17.58 -15.87 1.51
CA ASN A 217 16.88 -16.33 0.33
C ASN A 217 15.35 -16.10 0.37
N HIS A 218 14.70 -16.26 1.52
CA HIS A 218 13.24 -16.06 1.63
C HIS A 218 12.85 -14.59 1.60
N ALA A 219 13.64 -13.72 2.23
CA ALA A 219 13.47 -12.27 2.15
C ALA A 219 13.69 -11.77 0.70
N ARG A 220 14.68 -12.30 -0.02
CA ARG A 220 14.88 -12.04 -1.45
C ARG A 220 13.68 -12.49 -2.29
N ALA A 221 13.15 -13.69 -2.04
CA ALA A 221 11.94 -14.18 -2.71
C ALA A 221 10.74 -13.26 -2.50
N ALA A 222 10.48 -12.86 -1.24
CA ALA A 222 9.41 -11.94 -0.91
C ALA A 222 9.57 -10.60 -1.65
N ARG A 223 10.76 -10.01 -1.62
CA ARG A 223 11.02 -8.74 -2.30
C ARG A 223 10.81 -8.83 -3.81
N LEU A 224 11.33 -9.86 -4.47
CA LEU A 224 11.12 -10.10 -5.90
C LEU A 224 9.63 -10.18 -6.24
N SER A 225 8.87 -10.95 -5.45
CA SER A 225 7.44 -11.16 -5.71
C SER A 225 6.62 -9.89 -5.51
N TYR A 226 6.87 -9.12 -4.46
CA TYR A 226 6.14 -7.88 -4.22
C TYR A 226 6.56 -6.73 -5.15
N LEU A 227 7.81 -6.71 -5.62
CA LEU A 227 8.25 -5.78 -6.66
C LEU A 227 7.59 -6.10 -8.02
N LEU A 228 7.69 -7.35 -8.45
CA LEU A 228 7.36 -7.72 -9.83
C LEU A 228 5.90 -8.11 -10.02
N TRP A 229 5.26 -8.70 -9.01
CA TRP A 229 3.90 -9.25 -9.11
C TRP A 229 2.94 -8.69 -8.05
N ASN A 230 3.40 -7.78 -7.17
CA ASN A 230 2.61 -7.15 -6.12
C ASN A 230 1.83 -8.15 -5.23
N THR A 231 2.44 -9.28 -4.89
CA THR A 231 1.80 -10.38 -4.15
C THR A 231 2.82 -11.36 -3.55
N THR A 232 2.35 -12.34 -2.79
CA THR A 232 3.18 -13.37 -2.15
C THR A 232 3.94 -14.26 -3.16
N PRO A 233 5.16 -14.73 -2.85
CA PRO A 233 5.90 -15.66 -3.70
C PRO A 233 5.13 -16.94 -3.98
N ASN A 234 5.17 -17.40 -5.24
CA ASN A 234 4.63 -18.71 -5.59
C ASN A 234 5.56 -19.85 -5.14
N GLU A 235 5.06 -21.09 -5.22
CA GLU A 235 5.82 -22.27 -4.78
C GLU A 235 7.15 -22.46 -5.53
N ALA A 236 7.22 -22.10 -6.81
CA ALA A 236 8.48 -22.18 -7.56
C ALA A 236 9.55 -21.23 -7.00
N LEU A 237 9.16 -20.01 -6.61
CA LEU A 237 10.05 -19.02 -6.02
C LEU A 237 10.42 -19.36 -4.57
N LEU A 238 9.47 -19.87 -3.78
CA LEU A 238 9.75 -20.36 -2.41
C LEU A 238 10.68 -21.57 -2.42
N ARG A 239 10.53 -22.49 -3.37
CA ARG A 239 11.45 -23.61 -3.54
C ARG A 239 12.85 -23.15 -3.94
N ALA A 240 12.96 -22.18 -4.85
CA ALA A 240 14.25 -21.60 -5.20
C ALA A 240 14.92 -20.95 -3.99
N ALA A 241 14.14 -20.35 -3.08
CA ALA A 241 14.65 -19.83 -1.82
C ALA A 241 15.15 -20.94 -0.88
N ASP A 242 14.37 -22.02 -0.71
CA ASP A 242 14.78 -23.18 0.11
C ASP A 242 16.09 -23.82 -0.40
N GLU A 243 16.28 -23.83 -1.72
CA GLU A 243 17.46 -24.37 -2.40
C GLU A 243 18.66 -23.41 -2.42
N GLY A 244 18.54 -22.22 -1.82
CA GLY A 244 19.63 -21.24 -1.74
C GLY A 244 19.96 -20.53 -3.06
N LYS A 245 19.06 -20.56 -4.05
CA LYS A 245 19.35 -20.09 -5.41
C LYS A 245 19.29 -18.57 -5.57
N LEU A 246 18.63 -17.83 -4.67
CA LEU A 246 18.42 -16.39 -4.84
C LEU A 246 19.60 -15.54 -4.36
N THR A 247 20.60 -16.18 -3.76
CA THR A 247 21.86 -15.55 -3.34
C THR A 247 22.98 -15.73 -4.37
N ASP A 248 22.81 -16.68 -5.30
CA ASP A 248 23.67 -16.78 -6.48
C ASP A 248 23.23 -15.75 -7.54
N PRO A 249 24.11 -14.83 -7.99
CA PRO A 249 23.74 -13.77 -8.93
C PRO A 249 23.20 -14.29 -10.27
N ALA A 250 23.75 -15.40 -10.79
CA ALA A 250 23.35 -15.94 -12.09
C ALA A 250 21.96 -16.61 -12.02
N GLN A 251 21.69 -17.36 -10.94
CA GLN A 251 20.38 -17.97 -10.68
C GLN A 251 19.33 -16.90 -10.40
N LEU A 252 19.65 -15.89 -9.59
CA LEU A 252 18.77 -14.73 -9.34
C LEU A 252 18.38 -14.05 -10.65
N ALA A 253 19.36 -13.76 -11.52
CA ALA A 253 19.10 -13.15 -12.81
C ALA A 253 18.21 -14.02 -13.70
N ALA A 254 18.45 -15.34 -13.75
CA ALA A 254 17.64 -16.26 -14.53
C ALA A 254 16.18 -16.35 -14.02
N ILE A 255 15.99 -16.32 -12.70
CA ILE A 255 14.66 -16.34 -12.06
C ILE A 255 13.94 -15.01 -12.31
N ALA A 256 14.58 -13.87 -12.03
CA ALA A 256 14.01 -12.55 -12.26
C ALA A 256 13.64 -12.33 -13.74
N GLN A 257 14.49 -12.81 -14.67
CA GLN A 257 14.22 -12.75 -16.10
C GLN A 257 12.95 -13.51 -16.51
N LYS A 258 12.66 -14.65 -15.87
CA LYS A 258 11.40 -15.38 -16.06
C LYS A 258 10.22 -14.62 -15.46
N MET A 259 10.41 -14.01 -14.29
CA MET A 259 9.35 -13.27 -13.59
C MET A 259 8.90 -12.02 -14.35
N VAL A 260 9.82 -11.25 -14.93
CA VAL A 260 9.48 -10.06 -15.75
C VAL A 260 8.81 -10.41 -17.08
N ARG A 261 8.91 -11.66 -17.54
CA ARG A 261 8.20 -12.15 -18.74
C ARG A 261 6.82 -12.73 -18.40
N SER A 262 6.48 -12.84 -17.12
CA SER A 262 5.18 -13.32 -16.67
C SER A 262 4.09 -12.30 -16.96
N PRO A 263 2.86 -12.72 -17.31
CA PRO A 263 1.69 -11.83 -17.35
C PRO A 263 1.46 -11.06 -16.04
N ARG A 264 1.86 -11.65 -14.90
CA ARG A 264 1.76 -11.04 -13.57
C ARG A 264 2.63 -9.78 -13.41
N LEU A 265 3.56 -9.51 -14.33
CA LEU A 265 4.29 -8.24 -14.32
C LEU A 265 3.34 -7.04 -14.43
N GLU A 266 2.19 -7.20 -15.09
CA GLU A 266 1.16 -6.16 -15.14
C GLU A 266 0.78 -5.68 -13.74
N ASP A 267 0.56 -6.59 -12.79
CA ASP A 267 0.16 -6.22 -11.41
C ASP A 267 1.26 -5.43 -10.69
N GLY A 268 2.52 -5.81 -10.87
CA GLY A 268 3.67 -5.08 -10.31
C GLY A 268 3.80 -3.67 -10.91
N VAL A 269 3.70 -3.54 -12.24
CA VAL A 269 3.76 -2.25 -12.93
C VAL A 269 2.59 -1.35 -12.51
N ARG A 270 1.37 -1.90 -12.43
CA ARG A 270 0.19 -1.15 -11.96
C ARG A 270 0.39 -0.64 -10.54
N ALA A 271 0.88 -1.50 -9.64
CA ALA A 271 1.10 -1.12 -8.24
C ALA A 271 2.21 -0.07 -8.08
N PHE A 272 3.30 -0.20 -8.82
CA PHE A 272 4.39 0.78 -8.84
C PHE A 272 3.91 2.16 -9.30
N PHE A 273 3.25 2.24 -10.45
CA PHE A 273 2.78 3.54 -10.97
C PHE A 273 1.62 4.12 -10.16
N ALA A 274 0.77 3.29 -9.57
CA ALA A 274 -0.25 3.76 -8.63
C ALA A 274 0.39 4.43 -7.41
N ASP A 275 1.46 3.86 -6.86
CA ASP A 275 2.21 4.49 -5.76
C ASP A 275 2.93 5.77 -6.24
N MET A 276 3.72 5.68 -7.32
CA MET A 276 4.52 6.80 -7.84
C MET A 276 3.67 8.02 -8.22
N LEU A 277 2.47 7.81 -8.77
CA LEU A 277 1.59 8.87 -9.26
C LEU A 277 0.46 9.23 -8.27
N LEU A 278 0.55 8.78 -7.01
CA LEU A 278 -0.37 9.13 -5.92
C LEU A 278 -1.83 8.74 -6.21
N PHE A 279 -2.04 7.54 -6.74
CA PHE A 279 -3.38 7.10 -7.15
C PHE A 279 -4.33 6.89 -5.96
N GLU A 280 -3.82 6.77 -4.74
CA GLU A 280 -4.63 6.77 -3.52
C GLU A 280 -5.52 8.03 -3.41
N LYS A 281 -5.07 9.16 -3.97
CA LYS A 281 -5.82 10.43 -3.94
C LYS A 281 -7.06 10.44 -4.83
N PHE A 282 -7.22 9.50 -5.76
CA PHE A 282 -8.44 9.40 -6.55
C PHE A 282 -9.68 9.12 -5.68
N GLY A 283 -9.50 8.39 -4.57
CA GLY A 283 -10.60 8.10 -3.63
C GLY A 283 -11.08 9.32 -2.83
N GLU A 284 -10.24 10.35 -2.72
CA GLU A 284 -10.52 11.61 -2.00
C GLU A 284 -10.92 12.74 -2.95
N MET A 285 -10.82 12.51 -4.26
CA MET A 285 -11.06 13.54 -5.27
C MET A 285 -12.54 13.94 -5.30
N ALA A 286 -12.81 15.20 -4.94
CA ALA A 286 -14.12 15.83 -5.07
C ALA A 286 -14.07 17.01 -6.03
N LYS A 287 -15.14 17.19 -6.81
CA LYS A 287 -15.32 18.31 -7.73
C LYS A 287 -16.68 18.94 -7.50
N ASP A 288 -16.73 20.26 -7.60
CA ASP A 288 -17.98 21.01 -7.51
C ASP A 288 -18.88 20.64 -8.71
N GLN A 289 -20.05 20.07 -8.45
CA GLN A 289 -20.96 19.59 -9.48
C GLN A 289 -21.66 20.73 -10.24
N ILE A 290 -21.74 21.93 -9.66
CA ILE A 290 -22.27 23.11 -10.33
C ILE A 290 -21.27 23.58 -11.39
N VAL A 291 -19.98 23.60 -11.02
CA VAL A 291 -18.90 23.99 -11.95
C VAL A 291 -18.60 22.87 -12.96
N TYR A 292 -18.66 21.61 -12.53
CA TYR A 292 -18.28 20.44 -13.31
C TYR A 292 -19.39 19.37 -13.38
N PRO A 293 -20.50 19.62 -14.10
CA PRO A 293 -21.65 18.71 -14.13
C PRO A 293 -21.37 17.32 -14.71
N ARG A 294 -20.27 17.17 -15.47
CA ARG A 294 -19.86 15.89 -16.06
C ARG A 294 -19.06 15.01 -15.10
N PHE A 295 -18.69 15.51 -13.93
CA PHE A 295 -17.90 14.76 -12.96
C PHE A 295 -18.80 14.05 -11.95
N ASN A 296 -18.68 12.73 -11.88
CA ASN A 296 -19.44 11.87 -10.97
C ASN A 296 -18.54 10.69 -10.51
N PRO A 297 -18.99 9.84 -9.57
CA PRO A 297 -18.19 8.72 -9.08
C PRO A 297 -17.72 7.75 -10.17
N ASP A 298 -18.54 7.47 -11.20
CA ASP A 298 -18.16 6.59 -12.31
C ASP A 298 -17.02 7.19 -13.14
N VAL A 299 -17.04 8.50 -13.38
CA VAL A 299 -15.93 9.23 -14.01
C VAL A 299 -14.69 9.17 -13.13
N ALA A 300 -14.80 9.47 -11.83
CA ALA A 300 -13.65 9.45 -10.92
C ALA A 300 -12.96 8.07 -10.91
N SER A 301 -13.73 6.98 -10.84
CA SER A 301 -13.22 5.61 -10.92
C SER A 301 -12.62 5.28 -12.30
N ALA A 302 -13.23 5.74 -13.38
CA ALA A 302 -12.72 5.52 -14.73
C ALA A 302 -11.40 6.27 -14.99
N LEU A 303 -11.20 7.44 -14.41
CA LEU A 303 -9.99 8.24 -14.65
C LEU A 303 -8.71 7.53 -14.19
N SER A 304 -8.69 6.92 -13.01
CA SER A 304 -7.52 6.17 -12.53
C SER A 304 -7.28 4.91 -13.37
N GLU A 305 -8.34 4.17 -13.69
CA GLU A 305 -8.24 2.96 -14.51
C GLU A 305 -7.77 3.25 -15.94
N GLN A 306 -8.23 4.35 -16.56
CA GLN A 306 -7.77 4.79 -17.87
C GLN A 306 -6.26 5.00 -17.89
N MET A 307 -5.72 5.70 -16.89
CA MET A 307 -4.29 5.97 -16.80
C MET A 307 -3.48 4.68 -16.62
N LEU A 308 -3.91 3.76 -15.74
CA LEU A 308 -3.24 2.46 -15.58
C LEU A 308 -3.26 1.65 -16.87
N ARG A 309 -4.39 1.60 -17.59
CA ARG A 309 -4.48 0.89 -18.88
C ARG A 309 -3.53 1.45 -19.92
N MET A 310 -3.42 2.78 -20.02
CA MET A 310 -2.48 3.43 -20.93
C MET A 310 -1.03 3.07 -20.58
N ILE A 311 -0.68 3.10 -19.29
CA ILE A 311 0.65 2.76 -18.79
C ILE A 311 0.98 1.28 -19.11
N VAL A 312 0.07 0.37 -18.81
CA VAL A 312 0.24 -1.07 -19.07
C VAL A 312 0.33 -1.38 -20.56
N ASP A 313 -0.52 -0.77 -21.40
CA ASP A 313 -0.46 -0.96 -22.86
C ASP A 313 0.91 -0.56 -23.41
N GLN A 314 1.38 0.64 -23.04
CA GLN A 314 2.67 1.14 -23.52
C GLN A 314 3.84 0.31 -22.99
N LEU A 315 3.89 0.05 -21.68
CA LEU A 315 5.09 -0.48 -21.04
C LEU A 315 5.15 -2.00 -20.95
N VAL A 316 4.00 -2.68 -20.85
CA VAL A 316 3.93 -4.13 -20.64
C VAL A 316 3.48 -4.84 -21.90
N THR A 317 2.36 -4.43 -22.47
CA THR A 317 1.76 -5.09 -23.65
C THR A 317 2.62 -4.88 -24.89
N ARG A 318 3.06 -3.64 -25.12
CA ARG A 318 3.90 -3.28 -26.27
C ARG A 318 5.38 -3.32 -26.00
N GLN A 319 5.77 -3.36 -24.72
CA GLN A 319 7.18 -3.29 -24.31
C GLN A 319 7.89 -2.07 -24.91
N GLY A 320 7.15 -0.96 -25.01
CA GLY A 320 7.62 0.28 -25.62
C GLY A 320 8.56 1.07 -24.71
N ASP A 321 9.06 2.17 -25.26
CA ASP A 321 9.89 3.13 -24.55
C ASP A 321 9.05 3.82 -23.45
N TYR A 322 9.60 3.97 -22.25
CA TYR A 322 8.97 4.67 -21.14
C TYR A 322 8.62 6.13 -21.48
N ARG A 323 9.49 6.80 -22.24
CA ARG A 323 9.36 8.21 -22.60
C ARG A 323 8.15 8.47 -23.49
N ASP A 324 7.68 7.46 -24.21
CA ASP A 324 6.44 7.53 -24.98
C ASP A 324 5.20 7.71 -24.10
N LEU A 325 5.27 7.45 -22.78
CA LEU A 325 4.17 7.81 -21.87
C LEU A 325 3.87 9.30 -21.87
N PHE A 326 4.79 10.15 -22.29
CA PHE A 326 4.60 11.60 -22.34
C PHE A 326 4.10 12.09 -23.72
N THR A 327 4.16 11.25 -24.75
CA THR A 327 3.88 11.66 -26.15
C THR A 327 2.83 10.80 -26.84
N THR A 328 2.51 9.62 -26.32
CA THR A 328 1.53 8.70 -26.93
C THR A 328 0.16 9.34 -27.09
N ARG A 329 -0.47 9.15 -28.26
CA ARG A 329 -1.87 9.54 -28.50
C ARG A 329 -2.86 8.43 -28.14
N ARG A 330 -2.35 7.26 -27.77
CA ARG A 330 -3.17 6.08 -27.51
C ARG A 330 -3.53 6.01 -26.03
N THR A 331 -4.79 5.69 -25.77
CA THR A 331 -5.36 5.50 -24.44
C THR A 331 -6.53 4.50 -24.55
N PHE A 332 -7.32 4.39 -23.50
CA PHE A 332 -8.55 3.62 -23.47
C PHE A 332 -9.69 4.53 -23.07
N ILE A 333 -10.87 4.28 -23.60
CA ILE A 333 -12.07 5.03 -23.23
C ILE A 333 -13.21 4.06 -22.92
N ASN A 334 -14.09 4.46 -22.01
CA ASN A 334 -15.33 3.76 -21.71
C ASN A 334 -16.51 4.74 -21.81
N ARG A 335 -17.72 4.22 -21.64
CA ARG A 335 -18.95 5.03 -21.75
C ARG A 335 -18.99 6.21 -20.78
N ALA A 336 -18.47 6.06 -19.56
CA ALA A 336 -18.44 7.11 -18.55
C ALA A 336 -17.58 8.31 -18.99
N LEU A 337 -16.47 8.05 -19.67
CA LEU A 337 -15.52 9.07 -20.11
C LEU A 337 -15.90 9.75 -21.44
N GLY A 338 -16.75 9.13 -22.26
CA GLY A 338 -17.17 9.66 -23.56
C GLY A 338 -17.59 11.14 -23.55
N PRO A 339 -18.53 11.57 -22.68
CA PRO A 339 -18.96 12.97 -22.59
C PRO A 339 -17.86 13.95 -22.16
N LEU A 340 -16.93 13.52 -21.29
CA LEU A 340 -15.81 14.35 -20.84
C LEU A 340 -14.81 14.61 -21.96
N TYR A 341 -14.47 13.55 -22.70
CA TYR A 341 -13.54 13.61 -23.82
C TYR A 341 -14.18 14.08 -25.13
N GLN A 342 -15.51 14.21 -25.19
CA GLN A 342 -16.28 14.46 -26.42
C GLN A 342 -15.99 13.43 -27.51
N ALA A 343 -15.73 12.19 -27.07
CA ALA A 343 -15.33 11.09 -27.94
C ALA A 343 -16.48 10.11 -28.14
N LYS A 344 -16.60 9.59 -29.37
CA LYS A 344 -17.54 8.52 -29.70
C LYS A 344 -17.01 7.21 -29.15
N VAL A 345 -17.72 6.64 -28.18
CA VAL A 345 -17.39 5.33 -27.60
C VAL A 345 -18.20 4.27 -28.32
N SER A 346 -17.52 3.34 -28.98
CA SER A 346 -18.15 2.31 -29.83
C SER A 346 -18.85 1.21 -29.03
N SER A 347 -18.48 1.01 -27.76
CA SER A 347 -19.05 -0.01 -26.89
C SER A 347 -19.92 0.58 -25.78
N MET A 348 -21.01 -0.13 -25.44
CA MET A 348 -21.82 0.19 -24.27
C MET A 348 -21.23 -0.36 -22.97
N GLN A 349 -20.30 -1.31 -23.04
CA GLN A 349 -19.70 -1.99 -21.90
C GLN A 349 -18.17 -2.05 -22.03
N GLY A 350 -17.49 -2.02 -20.88
CA GLY A 350 -16.04 -2.18 -20.82
C GLY A 350 -15.24 -1.01 -21.42
N TRP A 351 -13.98 -1.31 -21.72
CA TRP A 351 -12.98 -0.37 -22.22
C TRP A 351 -12.67 -0.67 -23.69
N VAL A 352 -12.56 0.38 -24.50
CA VAL A 352 -12.11 0.27 -25.90
C VAL A 352 -10.83 1.08 -26.11
N PRO A 353 -9.88 0.59 -26.92
CA PRO A 353 -8.75 1.41 -27.35
C PRO A 353 -9.23 2.70 -28.04
N TYR A 354 -8.53 3.80 -27.79
CA TYR A 354 -8.81 5.09 -28.37
C TYR A 354 -7.49 5.79 -28.75
N GLU A 355 -7.46 6.44 -29.90
CA GLU A 355 -6.31 7.22 -30.34
C GLU A 355 -6.76 8.65 -30.64
N PHE A 356 -6.14 9.63 -29.99
CA PHE A 356 -6.38 11.04 -30.25
C PHE A 356 -5.94 11.39 -31.67
N ALA A 357 -6.62 12.33 -32.33
CA ALA A 357 -6.29 12.73 -33.69
C ALA A 357 -4.92 13.42 -33.78
N ASP A 358 -4.33 13.46 -34.97
CA ASP A 358 -3.12 14.25 -35.20
C ASP A 358 -3.43 15.73 -34.93
N GLY A 359 -2.56 16.40 -34.17
CA GLY A 359 -2.74 17.79 -33.76
C GLY A 359 -3.74 18.02 -32.61
N ASP A 360 -4.26 16.97 -31.99
CA ASP A 360 -5.00 17.09 -30.72
C ASP A 360 -4.06 17.58 -29.60
N ASP A 361 -4.56 18.40 -28.68
CA ASP A 361 -3.80 18.83 -27.51
C ASP A 361 -3.60 17.70 -26.49
N ARG A 362 -4.38 16.63 -26.60
CA ARG A 362 -4.25 15.44 -25.76
C ARG A 362 -3.18 14.50 -26.29
N ALA A 363 -2.15 14.36 -25.49
CA ALA A 363 -1.11 13.34 -25.63
C ALA A 363 -0.53 13.02 -24.26
N GLY A 364 -0.03 11.79 -24.14
CA GLY A 364 0.65 11.27 -22.98
C GLY A 364 -0.15 11.32 -21.68
N LEU A 365 0.58 11.11 -20.59
CA LEU A 365 0.09 11.11 -19.21
C LEU A 365 -0.51 12.46 -18.81
N LEU A 366 0.15 13.54 -19.22
CA LEU A 366 -0.23 14.91 -18.85
C LEU A 366 -1.52 15.38 -19.54
N GLY A 367 -1.86 14.78 -20.69
CA GLY A 367 -3.11 15.03 -21.40
C GLY A 367 -4.29 14.17 -20.95
N GLN A 368 -4.07 13.18 -20.06
CA GLN A 368 -5.16 12.37 -19.49
C GLN A 368 -5.95 13.20 -18.49
N ALA A 369 -7.28 13.12 -18.56
CA ALA A 369 -8.17 13.82 -17.64
C ALA A 369 -7.94 13.43 -16.17
N GLY A 370 -7.45 12.21 -15.89
CA GLY A 370 -7.12 11.78 -14.53
C GLY A 370 -5.99 12.62 -13.91
N PHE A 371 -4.88 12.80 -14.63
CA PHE A 371 -3.79 13.66 -14.19
C PHE A 371 -4.26 15.11 -13.99
N LEU A 372 -4.98 15.64 -14.99
CA LEU A 372 -5.46 17.02 -15.01
C LEU A 372 -6.44 17.32 -13.87
N ALA A 373 -7.32 16.37 -13.55
CA ALA A 373 -8.33 16.49 -12.50
C ALA A 373 -7.73 16.31 -11.10
N LEU A 374 -6.84 15.33 -10.92
CA LEU A 374 -6.23 15.02 -9.63
C LEU A 374 -5.42 16.21 -9.09
N TYR A 375 -4.73 16.92 -9.97
CA TYR A 375 -3.91 18.08 -9.61
C TYR A 375 -4.63 19.40 -9.92
N SER A 376 -5.90 19.50 -9.53
CA SER A 376 -6.71 20.73 -9.63
C SER A 376 -7.59 20.88 -8.40
N HIS A 377 -8.06 22.09 -8.12
CA HIS A 377 -9.00 22.32 -7.03
C HIS A 377 -10.39 21.73 -7.35
N SER A 378 -11.28 21.70 -6.37
CA SER A 378 -12.65 21.21 -6.54
C SER A 378 -13.45 22.05 -7.53
N GLY A 379 -13.25 23.36 -7.55
CA GLY A 379 -14.01 24.32 -8.39
C GLY A 379 -13.20 25.04 -9.47
N ARG A 380 -11.90 24.72 -9.66
CA ARG A 380 -11.08 25.32 -10.74
C ARG A 380 -9.87 24.48 -11.12
N SER A 381 -9.31 24.74 -12.31
CA SER A 381 -7.96 24.26 -12.68
C SER A 381 -6.89 24.88 -11.76
N SER A 382 -5.70 24.26 -11.74
CA SER A 382 -4.55 24.79 -11.00
C SER A 382 -3.23 24.49 -11.72
N PRO A 383 -2.66 25.45 -12.46
CA PRO A 383 -1.31 25.33 -13.02
C PRO A 383 -0.28 24.98 -11.96
N THR A 384 -0.34 25.64 -10.81
CA THR A 384 0.62 25.46 -9.72
C THR A 384 0.61 24.02 -9.18
N LEU A 385 -0.57 23.43 -8.97
CA LEU A 385 -0.66 22.03 -8.52
C LEU A 385 -0.22 21.04 -9.59
N ARG A 386 -0.58 21.26 -10.86
CA ARG A 386 -0.14 20.41 -11.99
C ARG A 386 1.38 20.45 -12.15
N GLY A 387 1.96 21.65 -12.15
CA GLY A 387 3.40 21.84 -12.25
C GLY A 387 4.16 21.25 -11.06
N ARG A 388 3.62 21.39 -9.85
CA ARG A 388 4.15 20.73 -8.65
C ARG A 388 4.14 19.21 -8.80
N ALA A 389 3.05 18.63 -9.30
CA ALA A 389 2.98 17.18 -9.53
C ALA A 389 4.02 16.72 -10.56
N ILE A 390 4.26 17.48 -11.63
CA ILE A 390 5.33 17.16 -12.60
C ILE A 390 6.70 17.18 -11.91
N ARG A 391 7.02 18.23 -11.13
CA ARG A 391 8.28 18.34 -10.40
C ARG A 391 8.48 17.19 -9.42
N GLU A 392 7.52 16.93 -8.54
CA GLU A 392 7.71 15.96 -7.46
C GLU A 392 7.61 14.51 -7.94
N LEU A 393 6.71 14.21 -8.87
CA LEU A 393 6.37 12.84 -9.25
C LEU A 393 7.12 12.35 -10.47
N LEU A 394 7.42 13.24 -11.43
CA LEU A 394 8.03 12.87 -12.70
C LEU A 394 9.48 13.32 -12.82
N LEU A 395 9.91 14.28 -11.99
CA LEU A 395 11.29 14.81 -11.99
C LEU A 395 12.00 14.58 -10.66
N CYS A 396 11.30 14.05 -9.64
CA CYS A 396 11.84 13.83 -8.30
C CYS A 396 12.48 15.10 -7.69
N GLN A 397 11.88 16.26 -8.00
CA GLN A 397 12.31 17.58 -7.54
C GLN A 397 11.33 18.08 -6.46
N PRO A 398 11.72 18.05 -5.18
CA PRO A 398 10.89 18.55 -4.08
C PRO A 398 10.51 20.02 -4.30
N VAL A 399 9.23 20.34 -4.10
CA VAL A 399 8.75 21.71 -4.10
C VAL A 399 8.53 22.13 -2.63
N PRO A 400 9.12 23.25 -2.17
CA PRO A 400 8.95 23.68 -0.79
C PRO A 400 7.49 24.04 -0.49
N ASN A 401 7.11 23.90 0.78
CA ASN A 401 5.77 24.27 1.22
C ASN A 401 5.52 25.77 0.98
N PRO A 402 4.28 26.15 0.62
CA PRO A 402 3.95 27.55 0.48
C PRO A 402 4.05 28.26 1.85
N PRO A 403 4.37 29.57 1.86
CA PRO A 403 4.35 30.39 3.07
C PRO A 403 2.98 30.36 3.76
N GLY A 404 2.94 30.54 5.09
CA GLY A 404 1.69 30.46 5.86
C GLY A 404 0.73 31.65 5.67
N ASN A 405 1.23 32.81 5.22
CA ASN A 405 0.50 34.09 5.13
C ASN A 405 0.23 34.53 3.69
N VAL A 406 -0.09 33.60 2.79
CA VAL A 406 -0.28 33.87 1.35
C VAL A 406 -1.67 34.46 1.06
N ASN A 407 -1.72 35.54 0.27
CA ASN A 407 -2.97 36.12 -0.24
C ASN A 407 -3.42 35.42 -1.53
N PHE A 408 -4.49 34.64 -1.46
CA PHE A 408 -5.04 33.92 -2.59
C PHE A 408 -6.12 34.67 -3.38
N THR A 409 -6.49 35.90 -2.99
CA THR A 409 -7.66 36.62 -3.54
C THR A 409 -7.63 36.69 -5.07
N ALA A 410 -6.53 37.18 -5.64
CA ALA A 410 -6.40 37.35 -7.09
C ALA A 410 -6.45 36.03 -7.85
N VAL A 411 -5.85 34.95 -7.33
CA VAL A 411 -5.85 33.63 -7.99
C VAL A 411 -7.15 32.85 -7.82
N GLN A 412 -7.95 33.20 -6.81
CA GLN A 412 -9.24 32.58 -6.52
C GLN A 412 -10.40 33.19 -7.32
N ASP A 413 -10.28 34.46 -7.70
CA ASP A 413 -11.28 35.19 -8.48
C ASP A 413 -11.23 34.78 -9.97
N VAL A 414 -11.73 33.59 -10.26
CA VAL A 414 -11.81 33.04 -11.63
C VAL A 414 -12.83 33.76 -12.51
N GLY A 415 -13.69 34.63 -11.94
CA GLY A 415 -14.63 35.46 -12.68
C GLY A 415 -14.08 36.82 -13.08
N ASN A 416 -12.85 37.15 -12.65
CA ASN A 416 -12.25 38.45 -12.88
C ASN A 416 -12.01 38.72 -14.37
N LYS A 417 -12.83 39.58 -14.97
CA LYS A 417 -12.67 39.96 -16.39
C LYS A 417 -11.41 40.78 -16.67
N ALA A 418 -10.82 41.44 -15.66
CA ALA A 418 -9.55 42.16 -15.81
C ALA A 418 -8.33 41.24 -15.71
N MET A 419 -8.46 40.08 -15.06
CA MET A 419 -7.47 39.00 -15.03
C MET A 419 -8.07 37.70 -15.57
N PRO A 420 -8.41 37.67 -16.87
CA PRO A 420 -9.33 36.68 -17.43
C PRO A 420 -8.75 35.26 -17.44
N THR A 421 -7.43 35.09 -17.45
CA THR A 421 -6.77 33.78 -17.51
C THR A 421 -5.95 33.46 -16.26
N ALA A 422 -5.79 32.17 -15.97
CA ALA A 422 -4.93 31.70 -14.87
C ALA A 422 -3.49 32.25 -14.96
N ARG A 423 -2.93 32.38 -16.16
CA ARG A 423 -1.61 32.99 -16.38
C ARG A 423 -1.54 34.42 -15.88
N ILE A 424 -2.54 35.25 -16.20
CA ILE A 424 -2.56 36.66 -15.78
C ILE A 424 -2.68 36.74 -14.26
N ARG A 425 -3.58 35.94 -13.65
CA ARG A 425 -3.74 35.89 -12.19
C ARG A 425 -2.47 35.43 -11.48
N LEU A 426 -1.78 34.41 -12.02
CA LEU A 426 -0.53 33.91 -11.45
C LEU A 426 0.65 34.88 -11.64
N ASN A 427 0.74 35.58 -12.77
CA ASN A 427 1.75 36.62 -12.96
C ASN A 427 1.59 37.75 -11.94
N ALA A 428 0.35 38.16 -11.63
CA ALA A 428 0.07 39.12 -10.57
C ALA A 428 0.41 38.56 -9.17
N HIS A 429 0.23 37.26 -8.94
CA HIS A 429 0.59 36.62 -7.68
C HIS A 429 2.12 36.47 -7.50
N ASN A 430 2.83 36.17 -8.60
CA ASN A 430 4.27 35.96 -8.67
C ASN A 430 5.08 37.28 -8.60
N SER A 431 4.43 38.45 -8.57
CA SER A 431 5.16 39.71 -8.34
C SER A 431 5.61 39.88 -6.89
N ASP A 432 5.01 39.14 -5.95
CA ASP A 432 5.49 39.07 -4.56
C ASP A 432 6.73 38.14 -4.48
N PRO A 433 7.89 38.64 -4.01
CA PRO A 433 9.11 37.83 -3.90
C PRO A 433 8.93 36.52 -3.11
N VAL A 434 8.05 36.52 -2.11
CA VAL A 434 7.77 35.37 -1.24
C VAL A 434 7.01 34.28 -2.00
N CYS A 435 6.08 34.65 -2.89
CA CYS A 435 5.34 33.72 -3.73
C CYS A 435 6.20 33.22 -4.91
N ALA A 436 7.10 34.07 -5.41
CA ALA A 436 7.89 33.78 -6.59
C ALA A 436 8.81 32.56 -6.48
N ALA A 437 9.30 32.26 -5.26
CA ALA A 437 10.21 31.14 -5.03
C ALA A 437 9.63 29.78 -5.49
N CYS A 438 8.34 29.53 -5.24
CA CYS A 438 7.67 28.30 -5.68
C CYS A 438 7.09 28.44 -7.09
N HIS A 439 6.46 29.57 -7.39
CA HIS A 439 5.73 29.77 -8.65
C HIS A 439 6.65 29.78 -9.88
N LYS A 440 7.91 30.23 -9.74
CA LYS A 440 8.90 30.17 -10.83
C LYS A 440 9.29 28.75 -11.25
N ILE A 441 9.14 27.75 -10.36
CA ILE A 441 9.51 26.37 -10.67
C ILE A 441 8.30 25.50 -11.04
N THR A 442 7.11 25.81 -10.51
CA THR A 442 5.89 25.03 -10.75
C THR A 442 5.10 25.54 -11.96
N ASP A 443 4.72 26.82 -11.98
CA ASP A 443 3.79 27.36 -12.98
C ASP A 443 4.24 27.19 -14.43
N PRO A 444 5.54 27.30 -14.80
CA PRO A 444 5.98 27.08 -16.18
C PRO A 444 5.67 25.67 -16.73
N LEU A 445 5.55 24.66 -15.86
CA LEU A 445 5.17 23.30 -16.24
C LEU A 445 3.66 23.06 -16.16
N GLY A 446 2.94 23.89 -15.40
CA GLY A 446 1.48 23.77 -15.24
C GLY A 446 0.65 24.58 -16.24
N LEU A 447 1.09 25.81 -16.56
CA LEU A 447 0.39 26.73 -17.46
C LEU A 447 0.16 26.17 -18.88
N PRO A 448 1.08 25.38 -19.47
CA PRO A 448 0.85 24.72 -20.76
C PRO A 448 -0.35 23.78 -20.78
N LEU A 449 -0.83 23.33 -19.62
CA LEU A 449 -1.97 22.43 -19.45
C LEU A 449 -3.31 23.17 -19.31
N GLU A 450 -3.33 24.51 -19.33
CA GLU A 450 -4.56 25.27 -19.05
C GLU A 450 -5.62 25.22 -20.16
N ARG A 451 -5.29 24.65 -21.33
CA ARG A 451 -6.30 24.24 -22.32
C ARG A 451 -7.17 23.06 -21.84
N PHE A 452 -6.96 22.60 -20.61
CA PHE A 452 -7.85 21.70 -19.90
C PHE A 452 -8.31 22.31 -18.58
N ASP A 453 -9.61 22.23 -18.30
CA ASP A 453 -10.22 22.70 -17.06
C ASP A 453 -9.92 21.78 -15.85
N GLY A 454 -10.52 22.06 -14.70
CA GLY A 454 -10.27 21.34 -13.45
C GLY A 454 -10.73 19.88 -13.42
N ILE A 455 -11.46 19.39 -14.43
CA ILE A 455 -11.76 17.95 -14.62
C ILE A 455 -11.10 17.38 -15.87
N GLY A 456 -10.23 18.16 -16.50
CA GLY A 456 -9.53 17.78 -17.72
C GLY A 456 -10.36 17.95 -18.98
N ALA A 457 -11.51 18.63 -18.96
CA ALA A 457 -12.27 18.94 -20.17
C ALA A 457 -11.57 20.01 -20.99
N PHE A 458 -11.60 19.87 -22.32
CA PHE A 458 -10.88 20.77 -23.22
C PHE A 458 -11.53 22.16 -23.30
N ARG A 459 -10.70 23.22 -23.33
CA ARG A 459 -11.10 24.61 -23.52
C ARG A 459 -10.02 25.39 -24.30
N ARG A 460 -10.44 26.40 -25.05
CA ARG A 460 -9.54 27.32 -25.79
C ARG A 460 -9.42 28.69 -25.13
N THR A 461 -10.44 29.08 -24.39
CA THR A 461 -10.56 30.37 -23.75
C THR A 461 -10.89 30.21 -22.27
N GLU A 462 -10.54 31.22 -21.48
CA GLU A 462 -11.00 31.42 -20.12
C GLU A 462 -11.51 32.85 -20.03
N ASN A 463 -12.75 33.05 -19.57
CA ASN A 463 -13.41 34.35 -19.57
C ASN A 463 -13.34 35.09 -20.91
N ASP A 464 -13.56 34.36 -22.02
CA ASP A 464 -13.53 34.86 -23.39
C ASP A 464 -12.13 35.31 -23.89
N ALA A 465 -11.10 35.21 -23.06
CA ALA A 465 -9.72 35.47 -23.43
C ALA A 465 -9.01 34.18 -23.89
N PRO A 466 -8.18 34.23 -24.95
CA PRO A 466 -7.40 33.08 -25.39
C PRO A 466 -6.39 32.64 -24.33
N ILE A 467 -6.22 31.32 -24.18
CA ILE A 467 -5.27 30.73 -23.23
C ILE A 467 -3.89 30.62 -23.90
N ASP A 468 -2.90 31.33 -23.34
CA ASP A 468 -1.49 31.18 -23.70
C ASP A 468 -0.87 29.96 -23.02
N THR A 469 -0.42 29.01 -23.84
CA THR A 469 0.18 27.73 -23.41
C THR A 469 1.70 27.68 -23.53
N ALA A 470 2.38 28.81 -23.74
CA ALA A 470 3.83 28.84 -23.82
C ALA A 470 4.47 28.39 -22.49
N GLY A 471 5.51 27.56 -22.58
CA GLY A 471 6.28 27.09 -21.43
C GLY A 471 7.76 27.00 -21.74
N VAL A 472 8.58 26.89 -20.69
CA VAL A 472 10.02 26.67 -20.78
C VAL A 472 10.41 25.64 -19.73
N PHE A 473 11.21 24.66 -20.14
CA PHE A 473 11.74 23.61 -19.26
C PHE A 473 13.17 23.27 -19.69
N GLU A 474 14.11 23.24 -18.73
CA GLU A 474 15.54 22.96 -18.98
C GLU A 474 16.12 23.78 -20.16
N GLY A 475 15.74 25.06 -20.23
CA GLY A 475 16.17 25.99 -21.29
C GLY A 475 15.46 25.83 -22.64
N THR A 476 14.60 24.83 -22.79
CA THR A 476 13.85 24.56 -24.02
C THR A 476 12.45 25.17 -23.94
N ALA A 477 12.13 26.05 -24.88
CA ALA A 477 10.79 26.60 -25.04
C ALA A 477 9.88 25.60 -25.77
N PHE A 478 8.60 25.54 -25.37
CA PHE A 478 7.62 24.65 -25.98
C PHE A 478 6.20 25.25 -25.91
N GLN A 479 5.25 24.60 -26.58
CA GLN A 479 3.85 25.00 -26.62
C GLN A 479 2.94 23.86 -26.20
N GLY A 480 2.05 24.15 -25.25
CA GLY A 480 0.97 23.25 -24.86
C GLY A 480 1.45 21.95 -24.22
N ASN A 481 0.47 21.07 -23.97
CA ASN A 481 0.69 19.75 -23.39
C ASN A 481 1.60 18.87 -24.26
N VAL A 482 1.43 18.88 -25.58
CA VAL A 482 2.25 18.06 -26.49
C VAL A 482 3.72 18.46 -26.44
N GLY A 483 4.02 19.76 -26.50
CA GLY A 483 5.39 20.26 -26.39
C GLY A 483 6.01 20.00 -25.01
N LEU A 484 5.22 20.13 -23.94
CA LEU A 484 5.66 19.78 -22.58
C LEU A 484 6.01 18.29 -22.47
N GLY A 485 5.16 17.42 -23.01
CA GLY A 485 5.38 15.98 -23.03
C GLY A 485 6.65 15.60 -23.78
N GLN A 486 6.92 16.25 -24.92
CA GLN A 486 8.18 16.08 -25.66
C GLN A 486 9.40 16.53 -24.86
N ALA A 487 9.30 17.66 -24.14
CA ALA A 487 10.38 18.16 -23.30
C ALA A 487 10.70 17.22 -22.13
N LEU A 488 9.67 16.66 -21.48
CA LEU A 488 9.85 15.64 -20.43
C LEU A 488 10.39 14.32 -20.98
N ALA A 489 9.90 13.87 -22.13
CA ALA A 489 10.42 12.69 -22.81
C ALA A 489 11.92 12.83 -23.16
N ALA A 490 12.40 14.05 -23.44
CA ALA A 490 13.80 14.31 -23.73
C ALA A 490 14.67 14.51 -22.47
N SER A 491 14.07 14.70 -21.30
CA SER A 491 14.80 15.06 -20.08
C SER A 491 15.33 13.84 -19.35
N LYS A 492 16.63 13.88 -19.03
CA LYS A 492 17.29 12.86 -18.22
C LYS A 492 16.75 12.83 -16.79
N SER A 493 16.38 13.99 -16.24
CA SER A 493 15.74 14.11 -14.92
C SER A 493 14.47 13.24 -14.82
N THR A 494 13.74 13.09 -15.93
CA THR A 494 12.53 12.25 -15.99
C THR A 494 12.86 10.75 -15.93
N THR A 495 13.89 10.30 -16.64
CA THR A 495 14.30 8.89 -16.65
C THR A 495 15.05 8.49 -15.37
N GLU A 496 15.84 9.39 -14.79
CA GLU A 496 16.48 9.21 -13.47
C GLU A 496 15.43 9.09 -12.36
N CYS A 497 14.37 9.91 -12.39
CA CYS A 497 13.32 9.85 -11.38
C CYS A 497 12.62 8.48 -11.36
N VAL A 498 12.16 7.96 -12.52
CA VAL A 498 11.50 6.64 -12.54
C VAL A 498 12.46 5.51 -12.12
N ALA A 499 13.75 5.63 -12.47
CA ALA A 499 14.79 4.69 -12.07
C ALA A 499 14.99 4.65 -10.55
N GLY A 500 15.16 5.82 -9.92
CA GLY A 500 15.28 5.94 -8.46
C GLY A 500 14.02 5.48 -7.73
N ARG A 501 12.83 5.84 -8.22
CA ARG A 501 11.55 5.38 -7.66
C ARG A 501 11.40 3.87 -7.74
N ALA A 502 11.84 3.21 -8.82
CA ALA A 502 11.78 1.76 -8.93
C ALA A 502 12.63 1.07 -7.84
N TYR A 503 13.82 1.60 -7.56
CA TYR A 503 14.65 1.14 -6.44
C TYR A 503 13.97 1.37 -5.09
N GLN A 504 13.45 2.59 -4.86
CA GLN A 504 12.75 2.94 -3.62
C GLN A 504 11.53 2.03 -3.39
N TYR A 505 10.78 1.73 -4.44
CA TYR A 505 9.62 0.84 -4.38
C TYR A 505 10.00 -0.61 -4.04
N ALA A 506 11.08 -1.11 -4.62
CA ALA A 506 11.59 -2.45 -4.37
C ALA A 506 12.07 -2.63 -2.92
N THR A 507 12.84 -1.67 -2.43
CA THR A 507 13.55 -1.77 -1.14
C THR A 507 12.76 -1.17 0.02
N GLY A 508 11.76 -0.32 -0.26
CA GLY A 508 11.03 0.42 0.76
C GLY A 508 11.90 1.45 1.49
N ARG A 509 13.01 1.90 0.90
CA ARG A 509 13.95 2.88 1.48
C ARG A 509 14.64 3.69 0.39
N MET A 510 15.22 4.82 0.77
CA MET A 510 16.19 5.48 -0.11
C MET A 510 17.50 4.69 -0.16
N PRO A 511 18.21 4.70 -1.30
CA PRO A 511 19.61 4.24 -1.36
C PRO A 511 20.51 5.09 -0.46
N GLU A 512 21.68 4.57 -0.09
CA GLU A 512 22.67 5.34 0.68
C GLU A 512 23.24 6.51 -0.12
N ASP A 513 23.50 6.27 -1.42
CA ASP A 513 23.89 7.26 -2.40
C ASP A 513 22.81 7.32 -3.50
N GLU A 514 21.90 8.28 -3.35
CA GLU A 514 20.75 8.45 -4.25
C GLU A 514 21.16 8.83 -5.66
N GLU A 515 22.09 9.78 -5.79
CA GLU A 515 22.55 10.26 -7.08
C GLU A 515 23.28 9.15 -7.85
N ALA A 516 24.24 8.48 -7.22
CA ALA A 516 24.99 7.42 -7.88
C ALA A 516 24.09 6.23 -8.27
N THR A 517 23.16 5.83 -7.40
CA THR A 517 22.22 4.73 -7.67
C THR A 517 21.28 5.07 -8.82
N ALA A 518 20.69 6.27 -8.80
CA ALA A 518 19.79 6.73 -9.87
C ALA A 518 20.53 6.83 -11.22
N MET A 519 21.75 7.38 -11.22
CA MET A 519 22.59 7.47 -12.43
C MET A 519 22.94 6.09 -12.99
N ALA A 520 23.35 5.14 -12.14
CA ALA A 520 23.72 3.80 -12.58
C ALA A 520 22.52 3.04 -13.17
N LEU A 521 21.34 3.16 -12.54
CA LEU A 521 20.11 2.59 -13.05
C LEU A 521 19.68 3.25 -14.37
N GLU A 522 19.77 4.58 -14.47
CA GLU A 522 19.38 5.31 -15.68
C GLU A 522 20.28 4.96 -16.87
N GLN A 523 21.60 4.87 -16.69
CA GLN A 523 22.51 4.46 -17.75
C GLN A 523 22.16 3.07 -18.30
N GLY A 524 21.86 2.13 -17.41
CA GLY A 524 21.40 0.80 -17.81
C GLY A 524 20.03 0.83 -18.49
N PHE A 525 19.11 1.64 -17.97
CA PHE A 525 17.77 1.81 -18.52
C PHE A 525 17.80 2.41 -19.94
N ALA A 526 18.66 3.39 -20.18
CA ALA A 526 18.91 3.97 -21.49
C ALA A 526 19.52 2.95 -22.47
N ALA A 527 20.49 2.15 -22.02
CA ALA A 527 21.10 1.09 -22.83
C ALA A 527 20.07 0.02 -23.27
N ASP A 528 19.04 -0.22 -22.47
CA ASP A 528 17.95 -1.16 -22.77
C ASP A 528 16.78 -0.51 -23.54
N GLY A 529 16.97 0.71 -24.07
CA GLY A 529 15.94 1.43 -24.82
C GLY A 529 14.74 1.85 -23.97
N TYR A 530 14.98 2.17 -22.69
CA TYR A 530 13.97 2.67 -21.74
C TYR A 530 12.77 1.73 -21.55
N ARG A 531 12.96 0.41 -21.65
CA ARG A 531 11.91 -0.58 -21.41
C ARG A 531 11.72 -0.85 -19.93
N ILE A 532 10.51 -0.65 -19.40
CA ILE A 532 10.25 -0.79 -17.95
C ILE A 532 10.63 -2.17 -17.41
N GLN A 533 10.45 -3.23 -18.22
CA GLN A 533 10.77 -4.60 -17.84
C GLN A 533 12.26 -4.77 -17.56
N ALA A 534 13.10 -4.07 -18.32
CA ALA A 534 14.54 -4.10 -18.16
C ALA A 534 14.98 -3.30 -16.91
N LEU A 535 14.36 -2.15 -16.64
CA LEU A 535 14.57 -1.42 -15.38
C LEU A 535 14.21 -2.28 -14.16
N PHE A 536 13.04 -2.92 -14.18
CA PHE A 536 12.59 -3.78 -13.08
C PHE A 536 13.50 -4.99 -12.91
N LEU A 537 13.98 -5.58 -14.01
CA LEU A 537 14.98 -6.65 -13.97
C LEU A 537 16.28 -6.17 -13.33
N ARG A 538 16.80 -5.00 -13.72
CA ARG A 538 18.02 -4.41 -13.14
C ARG A 538 17.90 -4.21 -11.64
N VAL A 539 16.82 -3.59 -11.18
CA VAL A 539 16.55 -3.41 -9.75
C VAL A 539 16.43 -4.77 -9.05
N ALA A 540 15.71 -5.72 -9.65
CA ALA A 540 15.54 -7.07 -9.10
C ALA A 540 16.85 -7.88 -9.01
N THR A 541 17.89 -7.53 -9.76
CA THR A 541 19.18 -8.23 -9.74
C THR A 541 20.32 -7.39 -9.15
N MET A 542 20.05 -6.16 -8.72
CA MET A 542 21.05 -5.24 -8.19
C MET A 542 21.51 -5.70 -6.79
N ALA A 543 22.81 -5.85 -6.60
CA ALA A 543 23.38 -6.29 -5.31
C ALA A 543 22.99 -5.34 -4.16
N ASP A 544 23.11 -4.03 -4.39
CA ASP A 544 22.80 -3.00 -3.38
C ASP A 544 21.35 -3.03 -2.91
N ALA A 545 20.42 -3.47 -3.77
CA ALA A 545 19.04 -3.64 -3.37
C ALA A 545 18.94 -4.63 -2.20
N TYR A 546 19.75 -5.69 -2.17
CA TYR A 546 19.72 -6.77 -1.16
C TYR A 546 20.73 -6.63 -0.02
N ARG A 547 21.52 -5.56 -0.03
CA ARG A 547 22.44 -5.23 1.06
C ARG A 547 21.66 -4.65 2.24
N VAL A 548 22.08 -4.98 3.45
CA VAL A 548 21.53 -4.43 4.69
C VAL A 548 22.45 -3.31 5.16
N SER A 549 21.93 -2.09 5.17
CA SER A 549 22.66 -0.86 5.52
C SER A 549 22.45 -0.43 6.98
N THR A 550 21.41 -0.93 7.63
CA THR A 550 21.06 -0.58 9.02
C THR A 550 21.62 -1.61 10.00
N PRO A 551 22.05 -1.20 11.21
CA PRO A 551 22.24 -2.13 12.31
C PRO A 551 20.94 -2.93 12.51
N PRO A 552 21.01 -4.26 12.71
CA PRO A 552 19.84 -5.08 12.99
C PRO A 552 18.96 -4.46 14.08
N LEU A 553 17.63 -4.60 13.94
CA LEU A 553 16.73 -4.17 15.00
C LEU A 553 17.13 -4.85 16.31
N ALA A 554 17.37 -4.05 17.36
CA ALA A 554 17.60 -4.58 18.69
C ALA A 554 16.41 -5.46 19.09
N LYS A 555 16.68 -6.58 19.79
CA LYS A 555 15.59 -7.44 20.29
C LYS A 555 14.58 -6.57 21.04
N PRO A 556 13.28 -6.64 20.71
CA PRO A 556 12.28 -5.82 21.38
C PRO A 556 12.33 -6.10 22.88
N GLN A 557 12.64 -5.08 23.67
CA GLN A 557 12.43 -5.13 25.11
C GLN A 557 10.93 -4.92 25.34
N VAL A 558 10.20 -6.02 25.55
CA VAL A 558 8.84 -5.93 26.08
C VAL A 558 8.97 -5.49 27.54
N ALA A 559 8.97 -4.18 27.78
CA ALA A 559 8.74 -3.65 29.11
C ALA A 559 7.26 -3.90 29.43
N MET A 560 6.96 -5.03 30.07
CA MET A 560 5.73 -5.15 30.83
C MET A 560 5.76 -4.01 31.84
N MET A 561 4.93 -2.97 31.65
CA MET A 561 4.67 -1.99 32.69
C MET A 561 3.96 -2.73 33.83
N THR A 562 4.73 -3.39 34.69
CA THR A 562 4.24 -3.73 36.01
C THR A 562 4.15 -2.42 36.76
N SER A 563 2.96 -1.81 36.78
CA SER A 563 2.68 -0.69 37.69
C SER A 563 3.07 -1.10 39.11
N PRO A 564 4.07 -0.48 39.74
CA PRO A 564 4.29 -0.64 41.15
C PRO A 564 3.39 0.35 41.89
N HIS A 565 2.60 -0.17 42.83
CA HIS A 565 1.86 0.57 43.85
C HIS A 565 0.57 1.30 43.44
N ILE A 566 -0.53 0.54 43.44
CA ILE A 566 -1.75 1.03 44.07
C ILE A 566 -1.48 1.01 45.58
N ARG A 567 -1.23 2.18 46.18
CA ARG A 567 -1.40 2.34 47.63
C ARG A 567 -2.89 2.56 47.87
N GLU A 568 -3.50 1.61 48.58
CA GLU A 568 -4.72 1.82 49.34
C GLU A 568 -4.48 2.88 50.44
N GLY A 569 -5.52 3.66 50.74
CA GLY A 569 -5.61 4.62 51.85
C GLY A 569 -5.25 6.04 51.44
N ASP A 570 -6.10 7.07 51.56
CA ASP A 570 -7.32 7.23 52.36
C ASP A 570 -8.26 8.25 51.69
N ARG A 571 -9.57 8.06 51.86
CA ARG A 571 -10.57 9.14 51.99
C ARG A 571 -11.06 9.11 53.44
N PRO A 572 -11.46 10.23 54.06
CA PRO A 572 -11.99 11.45 53.44
C PRO A 572 -11.00 12.62 53.32
#